data_AF-A0A3A9JQI4-F1
#
_entry.id   AF-A0A3A9JQI4-F1
#
_cell.length_a   1.000
_cell.length_b   1.000
_cell.length_c   1.000
_cell.angle_alpha   90.00
_cell.angle_beta   90.00
_cell.angle_gamma   90.00
#
_symmetry.space_group_name_H-M   'P 1'
#
loop_
_entity.id
_entity.type
_entity.pdbx_description
1 polymer ?
#
loop_
_entity_poly.entity_id
_entity_poly.type
_entity_poly.pdbx_seq_one_letter_code
_entity_poly.pdbx_strand_id
1 'polypeptide(L)'
;MNSSLVAIKKKRNKETIKTVVRETINLLGGINQVVSPGNVVLIKPNVLAGKDASTGATTSPEIVGTITKMCYEAGAKKVIIAESSNWGINTFEAFKACGYFEMAEKAGAELLDLKKDEIVERFIDGYVLKKVRIPKTILDVDTVINIPVLKTHSMTKVTLSLKNVAVGISTDDDKQRCLHHIGIFPALSSEMSKKGSFLDYSIADINMISRSELVIIDGLIGLQGLGAPLLGKPVKSNIIIAGFNRVSVDAIGSKIIGYEPSEINHIKLAADKGLGEMDIEKLKIRGENLSDSIINFEKSFLPDIDSHYDNINVVYGGGCEACRSTLNYILIRHKEQLESLGIPITIYLGKDIEIKKPKKEKRLYVHYGNCAGELIYGGCFVPGCPPRSRRQFFQAIGALDLYKEDEGLHSNR
;
A
#
# COMPACT_ATOMS: atom_id res chain seq x y z
N MET A 1 -25.67 -7.60 -6.41
CA MET A 1 -24.98 -6.65 -7.32
C MET A 1 -24.22 -7.43 -8.38
N ASN A 2 -24.08 -6.90 -9.60
CA ASN A 2 -23.30 -7.57 -10.64
C ASN A 2 -21.81 -7.39 -10.35
N SER A 3 -21.15 -8.42 -9.80
CA SER A 3 -19.73 -8.38 -9.41
C SER A 3 -18.78 -8.19 -10.59
N SER A 4 -19.19 -8.49 -11.83
CA SER A 4 -18.36 -8.33 -13.02
C SER A 4 -18.52 -6.97 -13.71
N LEU A 5 -19.37 -6.08 -13.19
CA LEU A 5 -19.58 -4.73 -13.75
C LEU A 5 -18.48 -3.77 -13.26
N VAL A 6 -17.78 -3.16 -14.22
CA VAL A 6 -16.78 -2.11 -13.97
C VAL A 6 -17.09 -0.88 -14.82
N ALA A 7 -17.08 0.30 -14.20
CA ALA A 7 -17.20 1.59 -14.85
C ALA A 7 -15.82 2.23 -15.01
N ILE A 8 -15.54 2.78 -16.18
CA ILE A 8 -14.33 3.55 -16.49
C ILE A 8 -14.77 4.93 -16.98
N LYS A 9 -14.20 5.99 -16.40
CA LYS A 9 -14.46 7.35 -16.86
C LYS A 9 -13.19 8.18 -16.82
N LYS A 10 -12.93 8.93 -17.89
CA LYS A 10 -11.86 9.92 -17.94
C LYS A 10 -12.39 11.31 -17.60
N LYS A 11 -11.64 12.05 -16.78
CA LYS A 11 -11.87 13.45 -16.48
C LYS A 11 -11.33 14.31 -17.61
N ARG A 12 -12.21 15.10 -18.23
CA ARG A 12 -11.88 16.08 -19.27
C ARG A 12 -11.58 17.44 -18.62
N ASN A 13 -10.91 18.32 -19.37
CA ASN A 13 -10.39 19.60 -18.83
C ASN A 13 -11.46 20.51 -18.20
N LYS A 14 -12.69 20.52 -18.72
CA LYS A 14 -13.79 21.35 -18.21
C LYS A 14 -14.61 20.68 -17.11
N GLU A 15 -14.41 19.39 -16.86
CA GLU A 15 -15.18 18.66 -15.85
C GLU A 15 -14.58 18.85 -14.45
N THR A 16 -15.43 18.99 -13.46
CA THR A 16 -15.03 18.96 -12.04
C THR A 16 -14.84 17.51 -11.58
N ILE A 17 -14.04 17.29 -10.54
CA ILE A 17 -13.87 15.94 -9.95
C ILE A 17 -15.21 15.43 -9.43
N LYS A 18 -16.01 16.29 -8.78
CA LYS A 18 -17.37 15.98 -8.33
C LYS A 18 -18.25 15.41 -9.45
N THR A 19 -18.26 16.05 -10.62
CA THR A 19 -19.05 15.61 -11.78
C THR A 19 -18.60 14.24 -12.25
N VAL A 20 -17.30 14.05 -12.45
CA VAL A 20 -16.74 12.79 -12.97
C VAL A 20 -16.98 11.62 -12.03
N VAL A 21 -16.81 11.82 -10.73
CA VAL A 21 -17.09 10.80 -9.71
C VAL A 21 -18.56 10.39 -9.76
N ARG A 22 -19.49 11.36 -9.77
CA ARG A 22 -20.94 11.08 -9.84
C ARG A 22 -21.32 10.33 -11.09
N GLU A 23 -20.83 10.76 -12.25
CA GLU A 23 -21.07 10.06 -13.51
C GLU A 23 -20.54 8.64 -13.48
N THR A 24 -19.35 8.42 -12.94
CA THR A 24 -18.75 7.07 -12.82
C THR A 24 -19.63 6.15 -11.97
N ILE A 25 -20.13 6.63 -10.83
CA ILE A 25 -21.04 5.85 -9.97
C ILE A 25 -22.41 5.65 -10.64
N ASN A 26 -22.90 6.62 -11.40
CA ASN A 26 -24.15 6.47 -12.15
C ASN A 26 -24.05 5.39 -13.24
N LEU A 27 -22.88 5.19 -13.86
CA LEU A 27 -22.66 4.07 -14.78
C LEU A 27 -22.86 2.70 -14.10
N LEU A 28 -22.64 2.61 -12.79
CA LEU A 28 -22.89 1.42 -11.99
C LEU A 28 -24.35 1.27 -11.50
N GLY A 29 -25.22 2.24 -11.79
CA GLY A 29 -26.60 2.29 -11.30
C GLY A 29 -26.82 3.17 -10.07
N GLY A 30 -25.83 4.00 -9.71
CA GLY A 30 -25.92 4.98 -8.61
C GLY A 30 -25.43 4.43 -7.27
N ILE A 31 -25.22 5.34 -6.31
CA ILE A 31 -24.70 4.99 -4.97
C ILE A 31 -25.70 4.14 -4.16
N ASN A 32 -27.00 4.26 -4.46
CA ASN A 32 -28.08 3.50 -3.81
C ASN A 32 -27.99 1.98 -4.04
N GLN A 33 -27.11 1.52 -4.94
CA GLN A 33 -26.82 0.10 -5.11
C GLN A 33 -26.10 -0.50 -3.88
N VAL A 34 -25.38 0.33 -3.11
CA VAL A 34 -24.58 -0.08 -1.95
C VAL A 34 -24.90 0.68 -0.66
N VAL A 35 -25.59 1.83 -0.76
CA VAL A 35 -26.00 2.63 0.41
C VAL A 35 -27.51 2.71 0.47
N SER A 36 -28.08 2.31 1.60
CA SER A 36 -29.50 2.41 1.93
C SER A 36 -29.75 3.44 3.04
N PRO A 37 -30.98 4.00 3.13
CA PRO A 37 -31.36 4.86 4.24
C PRO A 37 -31.06 4.22 5.60
N GLY A 38 -30.41 4.96 6.49
CA GLY A 38 -30.04 4.49 7.82
C GLY A 38 -28.72 3.71 7.91
N ASN A 39 -28.00 3.50 6.80
CA ASN A 39 -26.69 2.84 6.83
C ASN A 39 -25.63 3.69 7.57
N VAL A 40 -24.78 3.03 8.36
CA VAL A 40 -23.42 3.51 8.67
C VAL A 40 -22.52 3.08 7.52
N VAL A 41 -21.87 4.05 6.88
CA VAL A 41 -20.95 3.80 5.78
C VAL A 41 -19.53 4.07 6.24
N LEU A 42 -18.61 3.13 6.02
CA LEU A 42 -17.18 3.33 6.16
C LEU A 42 -16.55 3.57 4.80
N ILE A 43 -15.80 4.65 4.65
CA ILE A 43 -14.98 4.95 3.48
C ILE A 43 -13.51 4.73 3.83
N LYS A 44 -12.85 3.85 3.08
CA LYS A 44 -11.45 3.49 3.25
C LYS A 44 -10.59 4.09 2.12
N PRO A 45 -10.01 5.29 2.28
CA PRO A 45 -9.05 5.84 1.32
C PRO A 45 -7.70 5.09 1.39
N ASN A 46 -6.71 5.54 0.61
CA ASN A 46 -5.29 5.26 0.82
C ASN A 46 -4.61 6.58 1.25
N VAL A 47 -4.21 6.73 2.52
CA VAL A 47 -3.47 7.92 3.02
C VAL A 47 -1.98 7.64 3.24
N LEU A 48 -1.63 6.38 3.46
CA LEU A 48 -0.25 5.85 3.55
C LEU A 48 0.68 6.60 4.53
N ALA A 49 1.29 7.71 4.12
CA ALA A 49 2.34 8.44 4.85
C ALA A 49 2.15 9.97 4.83
N GLY A 50 0.92 10.47 4.67
CA GLY A 50 0.65 11.90 4.80
C GLY A 50 1.15 12.76 3.62
N LYS A 51 1.32 12.17 2.42
CA LYS A 51 1.71 12.91 1.22
C LYS A 51 0.48 13.54 0.56
N ASP A 52 0.66 14.73 0.00
CA ASP A 52 -0.42 15.40 -0.74
C ASP A 52 -0.92 14.55 -1.93
N ALA A 53 -2.19 14.67 -2.28
CA ALA A 53 -2.80 13.90 -3.36
C ALA A 53 -2.15 14.17 -4.73
N SER A 54 -1.54 15.34 -4.94
CA SER A 54 -0.79 15.67 -6.16
C SER A 54 0.44 14.78 -6.38
N THR A 55 0.89 14.05 -5.36
CA THR A 55 1.99 13.08 -5.48
C THR A 55 1.53 11.75 -6.07
N GLY A 56 0.23 11.46 -6.15
CA GLY A 56 -0.28 10.14 -6.52
C GLY A 56 -0.03 9.04 -5.47
N ALA A 57 0.49 9.39 -4.29
CA ALA A 57 0.67 8.45 -3.19
C ALA A 57 -0.59 8.31 -2.32
N THR A 58 -1.49 9.30 -2.36
CA THR A 58 -2.66 9.47 -1.48
C THR A 58 -3.94 9.71 -2.29
N THR A 59 -5.05 9.12 -1.85
CA THR A 59 -6.38 9.34 -2.43
C THR A 59 -6.82 10.79 -2.25
N SER A 60 -7.34 11.40 -3.31
CA SER A 60 -7.87 12.77 -3.32
C SER A 60 -8.96 12.98 -2.26
N PRO A 61 -8.77 13.94 -1.32
CA PRO A 61 -9.83 14.33 -0.39
C PRO A 61 -11.11 14.79 -1.10
N GLU A 62 -11.01 15.40 -2.29
CA GLU A 62 -12.18 15.86 -3.04
C GLU A 62 -13.05 14.69 -3.54
N ILE A 63 -12.44 13.56 -3.94
CA ILE A 63 -13.18 12.35 -4.29
C ILE A 63 -13.88 11.80 -3.05
N VAL A 64 -13.15 11.67 -1.93
CA VAL A 64 -13.72 11.15 -0.67
C VAL A 64 -14.88 12.03 -0.21
N GLY A 65 -14.71 13.35 -0.18
CA GLY A 65 -15.77 14.29 0.19
C GLY A 65 -16.97 14.25 -0.75
N THR A 66 -16.75 14.00 -2.05
CA THR A 66 -17.84 13.80 -3.01
C THR A 66 -18.64 12.54 -2.70
N ILE A 67 -17.95 11.41 -2.44
CA ILE A 67 -18.60 10.14 -2.10
C ILE A 67 -19.33 10.23 -0.76
N THR A 68 -18.73 10.88 0.26
CA THR A 68 -19.39 11.16 1.54
C THR A 68 -20.73 11.87 1.34
N LYS A 69 -20.75 12.95 0.54
CA LYS A 69 -21.99 13.68 0.23
C LYS A 69 -23.01 12.80 -0.50
N MET A 70 -22.57 11.97 -1.45
CA MET A 70 -23.45 11.02 -2.14
C MET A 70 -24.04 9.98 -1.17
N CYS A 71 -23.28 9.52 -0.17
CA CYS A 71 -23.79 8.60 0.84
C CYS A 71 -24.89 9.25 1.69
N TYR A 72 -24.69 10.51 2.11
CA TYR A 72 -25.72 11.25 2.85
C TYR A 72 -26.96 11.55 1.99
N GLU A 73 -26.79 11.88 0.71
CA GLU A 73 -27.89 12.04 -0.25
C GLU A 73 -28.69 10.73 -0.45
N ALA A 74 -28.05 9.57 -0.30
CA ALA A 74 -28.69 8.25 -0.28
C ALA A 74 -29.39 7.92 1.05
N GLY A 75 -29.29 8.79 2.06
CA GLY A 75 -29.90 8.63 3.36
C GLY A 75 -29.03 7.89 4.39
N ALA A 76 -27.72 7.76 4.18
CA ALA A 76 -26.83 7.24 5.22
C ALA A 76 -26.98 8.03 6.53
N LYS A 77 -27.06 7.35 7.68
CA LYS A 77 -27.15 8.02 8.98
C LYS A 77 -25.81 8.57 9.46
N LYS A 78 -24.71 7.95 9.01
CA LYS A 78 -23.34 8.26 9.45
C LYS A 78 -22.34 7.80 8.42
N VAL A 79 -21.33 8.63 8.13
CA VAL A 79 -20.18 8.28 7.31
C VAL A 79 -18.90 8.39 8.12
N ILE A 80 -18.10 7.33 8.13
CA ILE A 80 -16.81 7.22 8.81
C ILE A 80 -15.73 7.10 7.75
N ILE A 81 -14.72 7.97 7.75
CA ILE A 81 -13.53 7.85 6.93
C ILE A 81 -12.45 7.20 7.80
N ALA A 82 -12.07 5.97 7.47
CA ALA A 82 -11.20 5.16 8.32
C ALA A 82 -9.92 4.77 7.59
N GLU A 83 -8.77 4.80 8.26
CA GLU A 83 -7.48 4.40 7.70
C GLU A 83 -6.59 3.73 8.76
N SER A 84 -5.68 2.88 8.33
CA SER A 84 -4.54 2.39 9.10
C SER A 84 -3.26 2.74 8.32
N SER A 85 -2.72 3.94 8.55
CA SER A 85 -1.55 4.47 7.83
C SER A 85 -0.33 3.53 7.92
N ASN A 86 0.72 3.77 7.15
CA ASN A 86 1.91 2.91 7.12
C ASN A 86 2.45 2.63 8.54
N TRP A 87 3.13 1.50 8.73
CA TRP A 87 3.61 1.15 10.06
C TRP A 87 4.52 2.25 10.63
N GLY A 88 4.38 2.54 11.93
CA GLY A 88 5.15 3.61 12.59
C GLY A 88 4.67 5.03 12.28
N ILE A 89 3.70 5.21 11.39
CA ILE A 89 3.09 6.51 11.10
C ILE A 89 1.82 6.70 11.94
N ASN A 90 1.64 7.87 12.54
CA ASN A 90 0.38 8.24 13.17
C ASN A 90 -0.68 8.54 12.10
N THR A 91 -1.83 7.87 12.16
CA THR A 91 -2.87 8.01 11.12
C THR A 91 -3.55 9.38 11.15
N PHE A 92 -3.78 9.98 12.32
CA PHE A 92 -4.37 11.32 12.39
C PHE A 92 -3.41 12.40 11.87
N GLU A 93 -2.12 12.29 12.15
CA GLU A 93 -1.14 13.21 11.55
C GLU A 93 -1.11 13.08 10.02
N ALA A 94 -1.21 11.85 9.50
CA ALA A 94 -1.31 11.62 8.05
C ALA A 94 -2.61 12.21 7.46
N PHE A 95 -3.75 12.05 8.13
CA PHE A 95 -5.00 12.70 7.73
C PHE A 95 -4.87 14.23 7.69
N LYS A 96 -4.26 14.83 8.71
CA LYS A 96 -4.05 16.27 8.80
C LYS A 96 -3.17 16.77 7.65
N ALA A 97 -2.03 16.12 7.41
CA ALA A 97 -1.11 16.47 6.33
C ALA A 97 -1.77 16.38 4.94
N CYS A 98 -2.72 15.48 4.75
CA CYS A 98 -3.45 15.30 3.50
C CYS A 98 -4.75 16.11 3.38
N GLY A 99 -5.06 17.00 4.33
CA GLY A 99 -6.27 17.84 4.29
C GLY A 99 -7.58 17.09 4.59
N TYR A 100 -7.53 15.90 5.17
CA TYR A 100 -8.73 15.10 5.47
C TYR A 100 -9.56 15.67 6.61
N PHE A 101 -8.97 16.43 7.54
CA PHE A 101 -9.71 17.08 8.63
C PHE A 101 -10.71 18.11 8.09
N GLU A 102 -10.23 19.05 7.27
CA GLU A 102 -11.08 20.08 6.65
C GLU A 102 -12.13 19.44 5.73
N MET A 103 -11.75 18.41 4.97
CA MET A 103 -12.66 17.69 4.11
C MET A 103 -13.76 16.97 4.91
N ALA A 104 -13.40 16.26 5.98
CA ALA A 104 -14.34 15.53 6.83
C ALA A 104 -15.32 16.48 7.53
N GLU A 105 -14.83 17.60 8.06
CA GLU A 105 -15.67 18.64 8.67
C GLU A 105 -16.68 19.20 7.66
N LYS A 106 -16.22 19.62 6.46
CA LYS A 106 -17.09 20.14 5.39
C LYS A 106 -18.10 19.13 4.86
N ALA A 107 -17.79 17.85 4.94
CA ALA A 107 -18.64 16.77 4.46
C ALA A 107 -19.52 16.16 5.57
N GLY A 108 -19.30 16.52 6.84
CA GLY A 108 -20.00 15.96 8.00
C GLY A 108 -19.62 14.50 8.30
N ALA A 109 -18.39 14.08 8.01
CA ALA A 109 -17.91 12.72 8.28
C ALA A 109 -16.99 12.67 9.51
N GLU A 110 -16.89 11.49 10.13
CA GLU A 110 -15.96 11.23 11.23
C GLU A 110 -14.66 10.61 10.71
N LEU A 111 -13.52 10.97 11.29
CA LEU A 111 -12.23 10.34 11.01
C LEU A 111 -11.93 9.25 12.06
N LEU A 112 -11.51 8.08 11.59
CA LEU A 112 -11.16 6.94 12.44
C LEU A 112 -9.76 6.41 12.14
N ASP A 113 -8.95 6.25 13.18
CA ASP A 113 -7.68 5.54 13.13
C ASP A 113 -7.92 4.05 13.45
N LEU A 114 -7.90 3.22 12.41
CA LEU A 114 -8.10 1.77 12.52
C LEU A 114 -7.01 1.07 13.32
N LYS A 115 -5.84 1.71 13.56
CA LYS A 115 -4.81 1.16 14.44
C LYS A 115 -5.24 1.15 15.92
N LYS A 116 -6.22 1.99 16.27
CA LYS A 116 -6.76 2.13 17.63
C LYS A 116 -8.12 1.46 17.79
N ASP A 117 -8.65 0.85 16.73
CA ASP A 117 -9.92 0.15 16.77
C ASP A 117 -9.83 -1.17 17.55
N GLU A 118 -10.96 -1.66 18.03
CA GLU A 118 -11.06 -3.01 18.60
C GLU A 118 -10.71 -4.03 17.52
N ILE A 119 -9.79 -4.95 17.81
CA ILE A 119 -9.36 -5.98 16.86
C ILE A 119 -10.06 -7.28 17.18
N VAL A 120 -10.72 -7.86 16.19
CA VAL A 120 -11.31 -9.20 16.28
C VAL A 120 -10.53 -10.20 15.42
N GLU A 121 -10.43 -11.43 15.89
CA GLU A 121 -9.83 -12.53 15.12
C GLU A 121 -10.92 -13.31 14.37
N ARG A 122 -10.64 -13.69 13.12
CA ARG A 122 -11.47 -14.59 12.33
C ARG A 122 -10.61 -15.69 11.75
N PHE A 123 -10.97 -16.94 12.02
CA PHE A 123 -10.34 -18.09 11.42
C PHE A 123 -10.72 -18.18 9.94
N ILE A 124 -9.74 -18.52 9.11
CA ILE A 124 -9.91 -18.67 7.66
C ILE A 124 -9.15 -19.89 7.18
N ASP A 125 -9.62 -20.47 6.09
CA ASP A 125 -8.84 -21.43 5.30
C ASP A 125 -7.98 -20.67 4.28
N GLY A 126 -7.07 -19.86 4.79
CA GLY A 126 -6.11 -19.10 3.98
C GLY A 126 -4.97 -19.97 3.46
N TYR A 127 -4.31 -19.47 2.41
CA TYR A 127 -3.10 -20.06 1.86
C TYR A 127 -1.97 -20.11 2.89
N VAL A 128 -1.74 -18.99 3.60
CA VAL A 128 -0.64 -18.83 4.55
C VAL A 128 -1.11 -18.38 5.93
N LEU A 129 -2.24 -17.67 6.02
CA LEU A 129 -2.83 -17.23 7.27
C LEU A 129 -3.93 -18.20 7.71
N LYS A 130 -3.89 -18.66 8.97
CA LYS A 130 -4.96 -19.46 9.59
C LYS A 130 -6.05 -18.63 10.27
N LYS A 131 -5.70 -17.38 10.58
CA LYS A 131 -6.63 -16.39 11.10
C LYS A 131 -6.19 -14.99 10.66
N VAL A 132 -7.15 -14.09 10.56
CA VAL A 132 -6.92 -12.68 10.26
C VAL A 132 -7.42 -11.85 11.42
N ARG A 133 -6.61 -10.87 11.84
CA ARG A 133 -6.97 -9.83 12.79
C ARG A 133 -7.54 -8.66 12.01
N ILE A 134 -8.78 -8.27 12.29
CA ILE A 134 -9.48 -7.22 11.55
C ILE A 134 -10.10 -6.19 12.51
N PRO A 135 -10.04 -4.89 12.19
CA PRO A 135 -10.77 -3.86 12.92
C PRO A 135 -12.27 -4.17 12.94
N LYS A 136 -12.84 -4.22 14.14
CA LYS A 136 -14.25 -4.56 14.36
C LYS A 136 -15.18 -3.63 13.62
N THR A 137 -14.85 -2.33 13.54
CA THR A 137 -15.67 -1.33 12.85
C THR A 137 -15.91 -1.71 11.39
N ILE A 138 -14.94 -2.33 10.70
CA ILE A 138 -15.10 -2.76 9.30
C ILE A 138 -16.16 -3.86 9.15
N LEU A 139 -16.33 -4.70 10.18
CA LEU A 139 -17.34 -5.74 10.18
C LEU A 139 -18.71 -5.21 10.58
N ASP A 140 -18.75 -4.28 11.54
CA ASP A 140 -19.98 -3.81 12.17
C ASP A 140 -20.75 -2.75 11.36
N VAL A 141 -20.09 -2.03 10.44
CA VAL A 141 -20.78 -1.07 9.57
C VAL A 141 -21.67 -1.74 8.53
N ASP A 142 -22.63 -1.00 8.00
CA ASP A 142 -23.56 -1.54 6.99
C ASP A 142 -22.88 -1.66 5.61
N THR A 143 -22.02 -0.70 5.25
CA THR A 143 -21.36 -0.63 3.94
C THR A 143 -19.90 -0.17 4.05
N VAL A 144 -18.99 -0.77 3.29
CA VAL A 144 -17.59 -0.36 3.13
C VAL A 144 -17.32 0.05 1.69
N ILE A 145 -16.87 1.30 1.51
CA ILE A 145 -16.43 1.85 0.22
C ILE A 145 -14.91 2.01 0.23
N ASN A 146 -14.21 1.31 -0.65
CA ASN A 146 -12.74 1.29 -0.73
C ASN A 146 -12.26 2.18 -1.88
N ILE A 147 -11.41 3.18 -1.57
CA ILE A 147 -10.98 4.19 -2.55
C ILE A 147 -9.44 4.21 -2.66
N PRO A 148 -8.82 3.20 -3.31
CA PRO A 148 -7.37 3.14 -3.51
C PRO A 148 -6.88 4.13 -4.58
N VAL A 149 -5.56 4.25 -4.72
CA VAL A 149 -4.92 5.02 -5.81
C VAL A 149 -4.40 4.09 -6.91
N LEU A 150 -4.48 4.52 -8.17
CA LEU A 150 -3.90 3.85 -9.34
C LEU A 150 -2.37 3.97 -9.32
N LYS A 151 -1.66 3.00 -8.75
CA LYS A 151 -0.19 3.04 -8.64
C LYS A 151 0.51 1.70 -8.76
N THR A 152 1.72 1.74 -9.31
CA THR A 152 2.64 0.60 -9.30
C THR A 152 3.23 0.39 -7.90
N HIS A 153 3.81 -0.79 -7.67
CA HIS A 153 4.42 -1.16 -6.41
C HIS A 153 5.60 -2.09 -6.67
N SER A 154 6.74 -1.85 -6.02
CA SER A 154 7.97 -2.61 -6.24
C SER A 154 7.85 -4.11 -5.90
N MET A 155 7.18 -4.46 -4.81
CA MET A 155 7.02 -5.87 -4.40
C MET A 155 5.86 -6.60 -5.08
N THR A 156 4.68 -5.97 -5.20
CA THR A 156 3.43 -6.61 -5.66
C THR A 156 3.01 -6.19 -7.05
N LYS A 157 3.89 -5.48 -7.79
CA LYS A 157 3.67 -4.82 -9.10
C LYS A 157 2.67 -3.67 -9.08
N VAL A 158 1.54 -3.80 -8.37
CA VAL A 158 0.50 -2.77 -8.20
C VAL A 158 0.00 -2.68 -6.75
N THR A 159 -0.66 -1.57 -6.40
CA THR A 159 -1.38 -1.42 -5.11
C THR A 159 -2.87 -1.71 -5.25
N LEU A 160 -3.62 -0.80 -5.88
CA LEU A 160 -5.07 -0.93 -6.15
C LEU A 160 -5.89 -1.37 -4.90
N SER A 161 -7.03 -2.02 -5.09
CA SER A 161 -8.04 -2.20 -4.06
C SER A 161 -7.78 -3.36 -3.10
N LEU A 162 -7.32 -4.52 -3.61
CA LEU A 162 -7.03 -5.70 -2.79
C LEU A 162 -5.95 -5.39 -1.76
N LYS A 163 -4.85 -4.76 -2.18
CA LYS A 163 -3.76 -4.38 -1.27
C LYS A 163 -4.15 -3.20 -0.37
N ASN A 164 -4.90 -2.21 -0.87
CA ASN A 164 -5.31 -1.07 -0.05
C ASN A 164 -6.12 -1.49 1.17
N VAL A 165 -7.08 -2.40 0.99
CA VAL A 165 -7.85 -2.90 2.13
C VAL A 165 -7.01 -3.85 2.97
N ALA A 166 -6.30 -4.82 2.38
CA ALA A 166 -5.53 -5.78 3.16
C ALA A 166 -4.47 -5.13 4.07
N VAL A 167 -3.69 -4.19 3.53
CA VAL A 167 -2.65 -3.48 4.28
C VAL A 167 -3.26 -2.37 5.14
N GLY A 168 -4.22 -1.61 4.58
CA GLY A 168 -4.79 -0.43 5.21
C GLY A 168 -5.79 -0.70 6.33
N ILE A 169 -6.09 -1.96 6.63
CA ILE A 169 -6.90 -2.35 7.80
C ILE A 169 -6.09 -3.15 8.82
N SER A 170 -4.88 -3.56 8.46
CA SER A 170 -4.01 -4.35 9.33
C SER A 170 -3.43 -3.51 10.45
N THR A 171 -3.10 -4.17 11.56
CA THR A 171 -2.30 -3.56 12.64
C THR A 171 -0.86 -3.33 12.17
N ASP A 172 -0.09 -2.48 12.86
CA ASP A 172 1.32 -2.27 12.49
C ASP A 172 2.15 -3.56 12.61
N ASP A 173 1.83 -4.40 13.59
CA ASP A 173 2.43 -5.72 13.74
C ASP A 173 2.07 -6.64 12.55
N ASP A 174 0.81 -6.62 12.10
CA ASP A 174 0.39 -7.46 10.97
C ASP A 174 0.96 -6.99 9.64
N LYS A 175 1.04 -5.67 9.40
CA LYS A 175 1.73 -5.13 8.22
C LYS A 175 3.18 -5.60 8.17
N GLN A 176 3.87 -5.58 9.31
CA GLN A 176 5.24 -6.09 9.40
C GLN A 176 5.29 -7.60 9.13
N ARG A 177 4.41 -8.39 9.76
CA ARG A 177 4.35 -9.85 9.59
C ARG A 177 4.00 -10.28 8.16
N CYS A 178 3.14 -9.52 7.47
CA CYS A 178 2.80 -9.77 6.08
C CYS A 178 3.95 -9.41 5.12
N LEU A 179 4.88 -8.54 5.52
CA LEU A 179 6.05 -8.18 4.73
C LEU A 179 7.15 -9.25 4.80
N HIS A 180 7.44 -9.87 5.96
CA HIS A 180 8.33 -11.04 6.01
C HIS A 180 8.38 -11.80 7.36
N HIS A 181 8.82 -13.06 7.27
CA HIS A 181 8.95 -14.09 8.32
C HIS A 181 9.94 -13.77 9.46
N ILE A 182 9.48 -13.75 10.72
CA ILE A 182 10.23 -14.32 11.86
C ILE A 182 9.29 -15.22 12.67
N GLY A 183 9.70 -16.48 12.85
CA GLY A 183 9.43 -17.29 14.05
C GLY A 183 8.01 -17.79 14.35
N ILE A 184 6.97 -17.40 13.59
CA ILE A 184 5.58 -17.81 13.88
C ILE A 184 4.95 -18.66 12.77
N PHE A 185 5.43 -18.56 11.51
CA PHE A 185 4.89 -19.32 10.37
C PHE A 185 6.01 -19.94 9.51
N PRO A 186 5.83 -21.19 9.03
CA PRO A 186 6.83 -21.89 8.22
C PRO A 186 7.10 -21.16 6.90
N ALA A 187 8.34 -21.21 6.41
CA ALA A 187 8.71 -20.64 5.11
C ALA A 187 7.82 -21.19 4.00
N LEU A 188 7.55 -20.36 2.98
CA LEU A 188 6.86 -20.82 1.78
C LEU A 188 7.61 -22.01 1.15
N SER A 189 6.86 -23.01 0.70
CA SER A 189 7.46 -24.08 -0.11
C SER A 189 8.05 -23.50 -1.41
N SER A 190 8.98 -24.24 -2.02
CA SER A 190 9.56 -23.85 -3.31
C SER A 190 8.50 -23.71 -4.40
N GLU A 191 7.39 -24.46 -4.31
CA GLU A 191 6.27 -24.33 -5.24
C GLU A 191 5.47 -23.05 -4.99
N MET A 192 5.16 -22.74 -3.72
CA MET A 192 4.42 -21.53 -3.37
C MET A 192 5.20 -20.26 -3.76
N SER A 193 6.51 -20.26 -3.54
CA SER A 193 7.39 -19.13 -3.88
C SER A 193 7.42 -18.81 -5.38
N LYS A 194 7.10 -19.78 -6.26
CA LYS A 194 6.97 -19.55 -7.70
C LYS A 194 5.66 -18.84 -8.08
N LYS A 195 4.64 -18.91 -7.24
CA LYS A 195 3.29 -18.38 -7.49
C LYS A 195 3.03 -17.04 -6.78
N GLY A 196 3.91 -16.62 -5.88
CA GLY A 196 3.79 -15.34 -5.18
C GLY A 196 4.67 -15.25 -3.96
N SER A 197 4.82 -14.02 -3.45
CA SER A 197 5.47 -13.76 -2.17
C SER A 197 4.51 -14.05 -1.01
N PHE A 198 5.04 -14.14 0.22
CA PHE A 198 4.18 -14.27 1.41
C PHE A 198 3.19 -13.10 1.53
N LEU A 199 3.61 -11.90 1.10
CA LEU A 199 2.75 -10.73 1.02
C LEU A 199 1.59 -10.94 0.04
N ASP A 200 1.83 -11.52 -1.14
CA ASP A 200 0.77 -11.78 -2.10
C ASP A 200 -0.29 -12.76 -1.54
N TYR A 201 0.16 -13.84 -0.90
CA TYR A 201 -0.75 -14.77 -0.22
C TYR A 201 -1.50 -14.11 0.93
N SER A 202 -0.81 -13.31 1.74
CA SER A 202 -1.43 -12.60 2.87
C SER A 202 -2.48 -11.60 2.38
N ILE A 203 -2.23 -10.88 1.28
CA ILE A 203 -3.22 -9.99 0.66
C ILE A 203 -4.45 -10.79 0.24
N ALA A 204 -4.29 -11.93 -0.44
CA ALA A 204 -5.41 -12.77 -0.84
C ALA A 204 -6.20 -13.29 0.37
N ASP A 205 -5.50 -13.81 1.38
CA ASP A 205 -6.10 -14.36 2.62
C ASP A 205 -6.89 -13.30 3.41
N ILE A 206 -6.34 -12.10 3.59
CA ILE A 206 -7.04 -11.01 4.29
C ILE A 206 -8.29 -10.58 3.52
N ASN A 207 -8.25 -10.61 2.19
CA ASN A 207 -9.41 -10.28 1.36
C ASN A 207 -10.55 -11.30 1.44
N MET A 208 -10.32 -12.52 1.96
CA MET A 208 -11.39 -13.51 2.20
C MET A 208 -12.42 -13.04 3.22
N ILE A 209 -12.05 -12.14 4.14
CA ILE A 209 -12.94 -11.60 5.17
C ILE A 209 -13.12 -10.08 5.11
N SER A 210 -12.26 -9.39 4.35
CA SER A 210 -12.35 -7.93 4.22
C SER A 210 -13.55 -7.55 3.36
N ARG A 211 -14.24 -6.46 3.71
CA ARG A 211 -15.42 -5.94 3.00
C ARG A 211 -15.06 -4.78 2.08
N SER A 212 -15.72 -4.68 0.93
CA SER A 212 -15.60 -3.59 -0.05
C SER A 212 -16.78 -3.70 -1.03
N GLU A 213 -17.97 -3.29 -0.60
CA GLU A 213 -19.19 -3.34 -1.40
C GLU A 213 -19.10 -2.44 -2.63
N LEU A 214 -18.30 -1.37 -2.56
CA LEU A 214 -17.95 -0.51 -3.70
C LEU A 214 -16.45 -0.20 -3.67
N VAL A 215 -15.81 -0.29 -4.84
CA VAL A 215 -14.42 0.10 -5.05
C VAL A 215 -14.38 1.25 -6.04
N ILE A 216 -13.56 2.27 -5.76
CA ILE A 216 -13.34 3.43 -6.62
C ILE A 216 -11.83 3.70 -6.67
N ILE A 217 -11.16 3.28 -7.73
CA ILE A 217 -9.75 3.63 -7.93
C ILE A 217 -9.66 5.10 -8.34
N ASP A 218 -9.01 5.90 -7.49
CA ASP A 218 -8.53 7.24 -7.82
C ASP A 218 -7.33 7.14 -8.75
N GLY A 219 -7.55 7.42 -10.02
CA GLY A 219 -6.50 7.59 -11.03
C GLY A 219 -6.46 9.02 -11.57
N LEU A 220 -6.86 10.04 -10.81
CA LEU A 220 -6.65 11.42 -11.24
C LEU A 220 -5.16 11.70 -11.39
N ILE A 221 -4.42 11.36 -10.33
CA ILE A 221 -2.97 11.33 -10.29
C ILE A 221 -2.54 9.92 -9.87
N GLY A 222 -2.02 9.14 -10.80
CA GLY A 222 -1.38 7.86 -10.49
C GLY A 222 0.08 8.03 -10.07
N LEU A 223 0.72 6.92 -9.69
CA LEU A 223 2.13 6.91 -9.29
C LEU A 223 2.88 5.73 -9.93
N GLN A 224 4.02 6.02 -10.55
CA GLN A 224 4.81 5.03 -11.30
C GLN A 224 6.30 5.02 -10.96
N GLY A 225 7.02 4.02 -11.46
CA GLY A 225 8.49 4.00 -11.51
C GLY A 225 9.21 3.84 -10.17
N LEU A 226 10.46 4.31 -10.16
CA LEU A 226 11.41 4.19 -9.06
C LEU A 226 10.83 4.70 -7.74
N GLY A 227 10.81 3.84 -6.71
CA GLY A 227 10.37 4.24 -5.36
C GLY A 227 8.85 4.26 -5.15
N ALA A 228 8.04 3.91 -6.15
CA ALA A 228 6.62 3.60 -5.92
C ALA A 228 6.49 2.43 -4.91
N PRO A 229 5.59 2.53 -3.91
CA PRO A 229 4.35 3.32 -3.92
C PRO A 229 4.41 4.67 -3.19
N LEU A 230 5.59 5.22 -2.88
CA LEU A 230 5.71 6.45 -2.08
C LEU A 230 6.60 7.55 -2.69
N LEU A 231 7.68 7.20 -3.39
CA LEU A 231 8.66 8.13 -3.99
C LEU A 231 8.66 8.08 -5.53
N GLY A 232 7.63 7.48 -6.12
CA GLY A 232 7.49 7.37 -7.57
C GLY A 232 7.27 8.71 -8.29
N LYS A 233 7.20 8.65 -9.62
CA LYS A 233 6.82 9.76 -10.48
C LYS A 233 5.28 9.87 -10.57
N PRO A 234 4.67 11.03 -10.23
CA PRO A 234 3.24 11.24 -10.42
C PRO A 234 2.86 11.23 -11.91
N VAL A 235 1.69 10.66 -12.22
CA VAL A 235 1.15 10.55 -13.59
C VAL A 235 -0.24 11.17 -13.62
N LYS A 236 -0.46 12.19 -14.45
CA LYS A 236 -1.79 12.80 -14.64
C LYS A 236 -2.68 11.91 -15.50
N SER A 237 -3.15 10.81 -14.92
CA SER A 237 -3.92 9.77 -15.59
C SER A 237 -5.37 10.19 -15.84
N ASN A 238 -5.92 11.11 -15.03
CA ASN A 238 -7.27 11.67 -15.17
C ASN A 238 -8.36 10.59 -15.38
N ILE A 239 -8.27 9.47 -14.67
CA ILE A 239 -9.18 8.33 -14.83
C ILE A 239 -9.76 7.93 -13.48
N ILE A 240 -11.04 7.57 -13.46
CA ILE A 240 -11.70 6.94 -12.32
C ILE A 240 -12.21 5.58 -12.79
N ILE A 241 -11.95 4.56 -11.98
CA ILE A 241 -12.43 3.19 -12.23
C ILE A 241 -13.27 2.82 -11.02
N ALA A 242 -14.47 2.27 -11.22
CA ALA A 242 -15.31 1.85 -10.11
C ALA A 242 -16.04 0.54 -10.40
N GLY A 243 -16.36 -0.21 -9.35
CA GLY A 243 -17.13 -1.45 -9.46
C GLY A 243 -17.43 -2.06 -8.10
N PHE A 244 -18.19 -3.15 -8.10
CA PHE A 244 -18.66 -3.81 -6.87
C PHE A 244 -17.77 -4.97 -6.41
N ASN A 245 -16.64 -5.20 -7.10
CA ASN A 245 -15.73 -6.29 -6.78
C ASN A 245 -14.27 -5.86 -6.94
N ARG A 246 -13.47 -6.13 -5.91
CA ARG A 246 -12.04 -5.78 -5.86
C ARG A 246 -11.21 -6.46 -6.95
N VAL A 247 -11.41 -7.75 -7.18
CA VAL A 247 -10.64 -8.51 -8.18
C VAL A 247 -10.92 -7.97 -9.58
N SER A 248 -12.20 -7.74 -9.91
CA SER A 248 -12.59 -7.23 -11.23
C SER A 248 -12.12 -5.78 -11.46
N VAL A 249 -12.22 -4.92 -10.45
CA VAL A 249 -11.73 -3.54 -10.54
C VAL A 249 -10.20 -3.50 -10.61
N ASP A 250 -9.50 -4.35 -9.86
CA ASP A 250 -8.04 -4.44 -9.91
C ASP A 250 -7.52 -5.04 -11.22
N ALA A 251 -8.25 -5.97 -11.84
CA ALA A 251 -7.92 -6.49 -13.17
C ALA A 251 -7.95 -5.38 -14.23
N ILE A 252 -9.03 -4.57 -14.24
CA ILE A 252 -9.13 -3.41 -15.13
C ILE A 252 -8.06 -2.36 -14.82
N GLY A 253 -7.84 -2.05 -13.54
CA GLY A 253 -6.78 -1.12 -13.11
C GLY A 253 -5.38 -1.59 -13.51
N SER A 254 -5.10 -2.90 -13.41
CA SER A 254 -3.83 -3.49 -13.83
C SER A 254 -3.62 -3.36 -15.34
N LYS A 255 -4.65 -3.64 -16.14
CA LYS A 255 -4.60 -3.46 -17.60
C LYS A 255 -4.35 -2.01 -17.99
N ILE A 256 -5.01 -1.06 -17.33
CA ILE A 256 -4.81 0.38 -17.56
C ILE A 256 -3.36 0.81 -17.23
N ILE A 257 -2.79 0.27 -16.15
CA ILE A 257 -1.38 0.49 -15.78
C ILE A 257 -0.41 -0.16 -16.79
N GLY A 258 -0.85 -1.16 -17.57
CA GLY A 258 0.00 -1.85 -18.56
C GLY A 258 0.53 -3.20 -18.09
N TYR A 259 -0.14 -3.85 -17.14
CA TYR A 259 0.07 -5.24 -16.76
C TYR A 259 -1.09 -6.11 -17.22
N GLU A 260 -0.83 -7.38 -17.56
CA GLU A 260 -1.90 -8.36 -17.57
C GLU A 260 -2.31 -8.70 -16.12
N PRO A 261 -3.62 -8.86 -15.82
CA PRO A 261 -4.06 -9.25 -14.48
C PRO A 261 -3.39 -10.53 -13.96
N SER A 262 -3.09 -11.46 -14.86
CA SER A 262 -2.39 -12.72 -14.56
C SER A 262 -0.93 -12.55 -14.12
N GLU A 263 -0.31 -11.39 -14.39
CA GLU A 263 1.02 -11.07 -13.88
C GLU A 263 0.99 -10.67 -12.40
N ILE A 264 -0.17 -10.37 -11.84
CA ILE A 264 -0.32 -9.86 -10.47
C ILE A 264 -0.74 -11.01 -9.54
N ASN A 265 0.23 -11.53 -8.79
CA ASN A 265 0.05 -12.76 -8.00
C ASN A 265 -1.13 -12.69 -7.02
N HIS A 266 -1.26 -11.61 -6.24
CA HIS A 266 -2.37 -11.49 -5.29
C HIS A 266 -3.75 -11.33 -5.95
N ILE A 267 -3.84 -10.79 -7.18
CA ILE A 267 -5.10 -10.78 -7.95
C ILE A 267 -5.45 -12.20 -8.36
N LYS A 268 -4.48 -12.94 -8.92
CA LYS A 268 -4.66 -14.34 -9.30
C LYS A 268 -5.07 -15.22 -8.11
N LEU A 269 -4.36 -15.12 -7.00
CA LEU A 269 -4.64 -15.89 -5.78
C LEU A 269 -6.02 -15.58 -5.20
N ALA A 270 -6.46 -14.32 -5.26
CA ALA A 270 -7.80 -13.92 -4.85
C ALA A 270 -8.89 -14.46 -5.79
N ALA A 271 -8.66 -14.42 -7.11
CA ALA A 271 -9.55 -15.03 -8.10
C ALA A 271 -9.65 -16.56 -7.91
N ASP A 272 -8.53 -17.24 -7.66
CA ASP A 272 -8.47 -18.68 -7.38
C ASP A 272 -9.27 -19.08 -6.12
N LYS A 273 -9.41 -18.16 -5.14
CA LYS A 273 -10.29 -18.31 -3.97
C LYS A 273 -11.76 -17.94 -4.24
N GLY A 274 -12.12 -17.60 -5.47
CA GLY A 274 -13.48 -17.20 -5.85
C GLY A 274 -13.89 -15.81 -5.35
N LEU A 275 -12.93 -14.94 -5.01
CA LEU A 275 -13.23 -13.60 -4.49
C LEU A 275 -13.68 -12.61 -5.58
N GLY A 276 -13.57 -12.99 -6.85
CA GLY A 276 -14.06 -12.22 -8.00
C GLY A 276 -13.47 -12.72 -9.31
N GLU A 277 -13.82 -12.03 -10.40
CA GLU A 277 -13.38 -12.38 -11.76
C GLU A 277 -12.25 -11.45 -12.20
N MET A 278 -11.15 -12.02 -12.71
CA MET A 278 -9.99 -11.29 -13.22
C MET A 278 -9.86 -11.34 -14.74
N ASP A 279 -10.58 -12.26 -15.39
CA ASP A 279 -10.62 -12.42 -16.83
C ASP A 279 -11.43 -11.28 -17.47
N ILE A 280 -10.72 -10.39 -18.17
CA ILE A 280 -11.26 -9.16 -18.74
C ILE A 280 -12.41 -9.46 -19.70
N GLU A 281 -12.38 -10.58 -20.43
CA GLU A 281 -13.41 -10.93 -21.42
C GLU A 281 -14.76 -11.24 -20.78
N LYS A 282 -14.77 -11.63 -19.50
CA LYS A 282 -15.98 -11.89 -18.71
C LYS A 282 -16.49 -10.67 -17.97
N LEU A 283 -15.71 -9.58 -17.96
CA LEU A 283 -16.10 -8.34 -17.30
C LEU A 283 -17.00 -7.50 -18.20
N LYS A 284 -18.02 -6.89 -17.60
CA LYS A 284 -18.88 -5.93 -18.29
C LYS A 284 -18.37 -4.53 -18.00
N ILE A 285 -17.89 -3.85 -19.04
CA ILE A 285 -17.35 -2.49 -18.92
C ILE A 285 -18.40 -1.47 -19.35
N ARG A 286 -18.52 -0.36 -18.60
CA ARG A 286 -19.35 0.80 -18.95
C ARG A 286 -18.54 2.09 -18.93
N GLY A 287 -18.92 3.04 -19.77
CA GLY A 287 -18.24 4.32 -19.91
C GLY A 287 -17.20 4.28 -21.02
N GLU A 288 -15.95 4.61 -20.70
CA GLU A 288 -14.85 4.62 -21.66
C GLU A 288 -14.42 3.20 -22.05
N ASN A 289 -13.99 3.01 -23.31
CA ASN A 289 -13.43 1.75 -23.75
C ASN A 289 -12.11 1.45 -23.03
N LEU A 290 -11.88 0.18 -22.70
CA LEU A 290 -10.65 -0.23 -22.03
C LEU A 290 -9.40 -0.02 -22.89
N SER A 291 -9.46 -0.39 -24.18
CA SER A 291 -8.35 -0.22 -25.13
C SER A 291 -7.85 1.22 -25.19
N ASP A 292 -8.78 2.16 -25.19
CA ASP A 292 -8.50 3.59 -25.31
C ASP A 292 -8.03 4.17 -23.96
N SER A 293 -8.16 3.42 -22.87
CA SER A 293 -7.88 3.84 -21.50
C SER A 293 -6.54 3.33 -20.97
N ILE A 294 -5.79 2.54 -21.73
CA ILE A 294 -4.45 2.07 -21.33
C ILE A 294 -3.46 3.23 -21.32
N ILE A 295 -2.73 3.41 -20.21
CA ILE A 295 -1.78 4.52 -20.01
C ILE A 295 -0.33 4.04 -20.04
N ASN A 296 -0.06 2.77 -19.68
CA ASN A 296 1.29 2.19 -19.58
C ASN A 296 2.20 2.97 -18.64
N PHE A 297 2.09 2.66 -17.35
CA PHE A 297 2.97 3.21 -16.34
C PHE A 297 4.34 2.55 -16.41
N GLU A 298 5.35 3.31 -16.05
CA GLU A 298 6.67 2.74 -15.78
C GLU A 298 6.58 1.75 -14.61
N LYS A 299 7.03 0.53 -14.86
CA LYS A 299 7.03 -0.54 -13.86
C LYS A 299 7.86 -0.11 -12.66
N SER A 300 7.35 -0.37 -11.46
CA SER A 300 8.12 -0.05 -10.27
C SER A 300 9.29 -1.00 -10.15
N PHE A 301 10.46 -0.43 -9.91
CA PHE A 301 11.66 -1.16 -9.54
C PHE A 301 12.29 -0.48 -8.34
N LEU A 302 13.07 -1.24 -7.60
CA LEU A 302 14.01 -0.70 -6.64
C LEU A 302 15.38 -0.67 -7.33
N PRO A 303 16.18 0.39 -7.11
CA PRO A 303 17.49 0.45 -7.71
C PRO A 303 18.37 -0.66 -7.14
N ASP A 304 19.39 -1.06 -7.90
CA ASP A 304 20.39 -1.94 -7.35
C ASP A 304 21.22 -1.16 -6.33
N ILE A 305 21.25 -1.67 -5.10
CA ILE A 305 21.73 -0.91 -3.94
C ILE A 305 23.21 -0.52 -4.11
N ASP A 306 23.97 -1.35 -4.82
CA ASP A 306 25.42 -1.20 -4.98
C ASP A 306 25.82 -0.10 -5.98
N SER A 307 24.87 0.44 -6.75
CA SER A 307 25.18 1.25 -7.94
C SER A 307 24.96 2.75 -7.76
N HIS A 308 24.56 3.23 -6.58
CA HIS A 308 24.03 4.61 -6.42
C HIS A 308 24.73 5.49 -5.38
N TYR A 309 25.70 4.94 -4.66
CA TYR A 309 26.36 5.61 -3.54
C TYR A 309 27.87 5.40 -3.62
N ASP A 310 28.62 6.50 -3.68
CA ASP A 310 30.09 6.44 -3.78
C ASP A 310 30.74 5.92 -2.48
N ASN A 311 30.10 6.17 -1.33
CA ASN A 311 30.60 5.83 0.00
C ASN A 311 29.82 4.71 0.71
N ILE A 312 28.78 4.13 0.08
CA ILE A 312 27.97 3.05 0.67
C ILE A 312 28.08 1.81 -0.22
N ASN A 313 28.58 0.73 0.35
CA ASN A 313 28.65 -0.58 -0.31
C ASN A 313 27.67 -1.54 0.38
N VAL A 314 26.77 -2.15 -0.38
CA VAL A 314 25.87 -3.16 0.17
C VAL A 314 26.35 -4.54 -0.25
N VAL A 315 26.26 -5.49 0.67
CA VAL A 315 26.66 -6.87 0.43
C VAL A 315 25.42 -7.71 0.70
N TYR A 316 24.84 -8.20 -0.40
CA TYR A 316 23.61 -8.96 -0.37
C TYR A 316 23.88 -10.44 -0.68
N GLY A 317 23.34 -11.32 0.16
CA GLY A 317 23.38 -12.77 -0.07
C GLY A 317 22.20 -13.42 0.64
N GLY A 318 21.55 -14.43 0.02
CA GLY A 318 20.52 -15.28 0.64
C GLY A 318 19.34 -14.59 1.34
N GLY A 319 19.21 -13.27 1.21
CA GLY A 319 18.23 -12.43 1.89
C GLY A 319 16.90 -12.37 1.15
N CYS A 320 15.93 -11.65 1.73
CA CYS A 320 14.63 -11.42 1.11
C CYS A 320 14.45 -9.98 0.60
N GLU A 321 13.51 -9.81 -0.34
CA GLU A 321 13.20 -8.51 -0.94
C GLU A 321 12.65 -7.49 0.06
N ALA A 322 12.03 -7.93 1.17
CA ALA A 322 11.48 -7.02 2.17
C ALA A 322 12.57 -6.19 2.87
N CYS A 323 13.62 -6.83 3.40
CA CYS A 323 14.76 -6.12 3.99
C CYS A 323 15.46 -5.25 2.94
N ARG A 324 15.62 -5.75 1.71
CA ARG A 324 16.21 -4.98 0.61
C ARG A 324 15.38 -3.72 0.29
N SER A 325 14.06 -3.83 0.32
CA SER A 325 13.13 -2.73 0.08
C SER A 325 13.19 -1.67 1.18
N THR A 326 13.15 -2.08 2.45
CA THR A 326 13.24 -1.14 3.58
C THR A 326 14.60 -0.45 3.63
N LEU A 327 15.68 -1.17 3.30
CA LEU A 327 17.01 -0.59 3.19
C LEU A 327 17.09 0.42 2.05
N ASN A 328 16.63 0.07 0.85
CA ASN A 328 16.57 1.00 -0.27
C ASN A 328 15.84 2.29 0.10
N TYR A 329 14.74 2.18 0.84
CA TYR A 329 13.99 3.36 1.30
C TYR A 329 14.80 4.25 2.26
N ILE A 330 15.58 3.65 3.18
CA ILE A 330 16.53 4.39 4.03
C ILE A 330 17.54 5.14 3.17
N LEU A 331 18.20 4.42 2.26
CA LEU A 331 19.33 4.93 1.47
C LEU A 331 18.89 6.04 0.50
N ILE A 332 17.75 5.88 -0.17
CA ILE A 332 17.24 6.88 -1.12
C ILE A 332 16.86 8.16 -0.37
N ARG A 333 16.19 8.02 0.78
CA ARG A 333 15.61 9.15 1.49
C ARG A 333 16.61 9.92 2.35
N HIS A 334 17.65 9.24 2.81
CA HIS A 334 18.66 9.84 3.68
C HIS A 334 20.06 9.86 3.04
N LYS A 335 20.11 9.90 1.70
CA LYS A 335 21.37 9.92 0.95
C LYS A 335 22.32 11.00 1.47
N GLU A 336 21.86 12.25 1.52
CA GLU A 336 22.67 13.39 1.96
C GLU A 336 23.18 13.25 3.40
N GLN A 337 22.34 12.75 4.31
CA GLN A 337 22.71 12.55 5.73
C GLN A 337 23.71 11.40 5.90
N LEU A 338 23.59 10.35 5.10
CA LEU A 338 24.54 9.25 5.12
C LEU A 338 25.87 9.63 4.46
N GLU A 339 25.84 10.47 3.42
CA GLU A 339 27.04 11.05 2.81
C GLU A 339 27.75 12.03 3.77
N SER A 340 26.99 12.82 4.54
CA SER A 340 27.55 13.77 5.51
C SER A 340 28.29 13.13 6.69
N LEU A 341 28.12 11.82 6.92
CA LEU A 341 28.89 11.09 7.93
C LEU A 341 30.40 11.11 7.62
N GLY A 342 30.79 11.30 6.35
CA GLY A 342 32.20 11.37 5.95
C GLY A 342 32.99 10.08 6.18
N ILE A 343 32.31 8.97 6.47
CA ILE A 343 32.91 7.65 6.72
C ILE A 343 32.26 6.65 5.76
N PRO A 344 33.04 5.82 5.04
CA PRO A 344 32.48 4.77 4.21
C PRO A 344 31.65 3.78 5.02
N ILE A 345 30.52 3.33 4.46
CA ILE A 345 29.59 2.39 5.10
C ILE A 345 29.57 1.09 4.29
N THR A 346 29.62 -0.05 4.98
CA THR A 346 29.32 -1.35 4.37
C THR A 346 28.16 -2.01 5.10
N ILE A 347 27.11 -2.33 4.35
CA ILE A 347 25.86 -2.88 4.90
C ILE A 347 25.73 -4.33 4.45
N TYR A 348 25.74 -5.27 5.38
CA TYR A 348 25.47 -6.68 5.14
C TYR A 348 23.96 -6.95 5.25
N LEU A 349 23.37 -7.53 4.22
CA LEU A 349 21.93 -7.83 4.16
C LEU A 349 21.69 -9.27 3.71
N GLY A 350 21.08 -10.06 4.59
CA GLY A 350 20.74 -11.45 4.33
C GLY A 350 21.70 -12.43 5.01
N LYS A 351 21.89 -13.61 4.42
CA LYS A 351 22.65 -14.76 4.95
C LYS A 351 23.57 -15.33 3.87
N ASP A 352 24.39 -16.31 4.23
CA ASP A 352 25.30 -16.96 3.27
C ASP A 352 26.28 -15.95 2.62
N ILE A 353 26.66 -14.92 3.36
CA ILE A 353 27.59 -13.87 2.93
C ILE A 353 28.99 -14.19 3.44
N GLU A 354 29.95 -14.24 2.53
CA GLU A 354 31.36 -14.36 2.90
C GLU A 354 31.91 -13.00 3.36
N ILE A 355 32.21 -12.88 4.65
CA ILE A 355 32.78 -11.65 5.22
C ILE A 355 34.26 -11.55 4.83
N LYS A 356 34.56 -10.66 3.89
CA LYS A 356 35.95 -10.27 3.62
C LYS A 356 36.51 -9.53 4.82
N LYS A 357 37.74 -9.87 5.24
CA LYS A 357 38.43 -9.21 6.37
C LYS A 357 38.36 -7.68 6.24
N PRO A 358 38.19 -6.95 7.35
CA PRO A 358 38.13 -5.50 7.32
C PRO A 358 39.35 -4.92 6.60
N LYS A 359 39.14 -4.01 5.65
CA LYS A 359 40.23 -3.26 5.03
C LYS A 359 40.88 -2.36 6.11
N LYS A 360 42.15 -1.97 5.94
CA LYS A 360 42.84 -1.04 6.86
C LYS A 360 42.18 0.34 6.98
N GLU A 361 41.25 0.65 6.08
CA GLU A 361 40.47 1.88 6.04
C GLU A 361 39.40 1.91 7.15
N LYS A 362 39.24 3.06 7.81
CA LYS A 362 38.19 3.28 8.82
C LYS A 362 36.81 3.24 8.15
N ARG A 363 36.00 2.24 8.49
CA ARG A 363 34.71 1.95 7.85
C ARG A 363 33.66 1.58 8.87
N LEU A 364 32.42 2.01 8.63
CA LEU A 364 31.28 1.59 9.41
C LEU A 364 30.68 0.30 8.82
N TYR A 365 30.61 -0.75 9.62
CA TYR A 365 29.96 -2.00 9.23
C TYR A 365 28.56 -2.06 9.85
N VAL A 366 27.54 -2.36 9.05
CA VAL A 366 26.15 -2.41 9.47
C VAL A 366 25.55 -3.75 9.07
N HIS A 367 25.08 -4.53 10.03
CA HIS A 367 24.39 -5.79 9.81
C HIS A 367 22.88 -5.52 9.84
N TYR A 368 22.22 -5.58 8.68
CA TYR A 368 20.85 -5.14 8.53
C TYR A 368 19.88 -6.33 8.43
N GLY A 369 19.04 -6.47 9.46
CA GLY A 369 18.04 -7.52 9.59
C GLY A 369 18.58 -8.79 10.27
N ASN A 370 17.68 -9.58 10.83
CA ASN A 370 18.03 -10.73 11.67
C ASN A 370 18.87 -11.80 10.96
N CYS A 371 18.71 -11.99 9.65
CA CYS A 371 19.52 -12.95 8.89
C CYS A 371 21.01 -12.57 8.87
N ALA A 372 21.33 -11.27 8.97
CA ALA A 372 22.70 -10.80 9.06
C ALA A 372 23.27 -10.90 10.49
N GLY A 373 22.46 -11.33 11.47
CA GLY A 373 22.87 -11.42 12.87
C GLY A 373 24.01 -12.41 13.13
N GLU A 374 24.04 -13.52 12.37
CA GLU A 374 25.13 -14.50 12.46
C GLU A 374 26.46 -13.99 11.88
N LEU A 375 26.41 -12.91 11.10
CA LEU A 375 27.56 -12.27 10.47
C LEU A 375 28.23 -11.24 11.39
N ILE A 376 27.70 -11.01 12.60
CA ILE A 376 28.20 -9.97 13.49
C ILE A 376 29.58 -10.37 14.04
N TYR A 377 30.62 -9.79 13.43
CA TYR A 377 31.98 -9.76 13.96
C TYR A 377 32.44 -8.30 14.05
N GLY A 378 31.83 -7.56 14.99
CA GLY A 378 31.97 -6.11 15.13
C GLY A 378 31.03 -5.28 14.22
N GLY A 379 30.95 -3.98 14.47
CA GLY A 379 30.06 -3.05 13.77
C GLY A 379 28.69 -2.87 14.43
N CYS A 380 27.77 -2.24 13.71
CA CYS A 380 26.41 -1.93 14.12
C CYS A 380 25.45 -3.05 13.71
N PHE A 381 24.44 -3.33 14.51
CA PHE A 381 23.38 -4.29 14.18
C PHE A 381 22.02 -3.61 14.19
N VAL A 382 21.25 -3.81 13.13
CA VAL A 382 19.89 -3.29 12.98
C VAL A 382 18.90 -4.46 13.01
N PRO A 383 18.32 -4.80 14.17
CA PRO A 383 17.48 -5.98 14.30
C PRO A 383 16.11 -5.81 13.62
N GLY A 384 15.58 -6.91 13.10
CA GLY A 384 14.21 -7.05 12.59
C GLY A 384 14.12 -7.87 11.31
N CYS A 385 12.89 -8.19 10.89
CA CYS A 385 12.62 -8.82 9.60
C CYS A 385 11.28 -8.30 9.02
N PRO A 386 11.33 -7.24 8.20
CA PRO A 386 12.45 -6.31 8.08
C PRO A 386 12.64 -5.45 9.35
N PRO A 387 13.79 -4.79 9.54
CA PRO A 387 13.97 -3.76 10.57
C PRO A 387 12.84 -2.71 10.60
N ARG A 388 12.50 -2.25 11.80
CA ARG A 388 11.21 -1.59 12.11
C ARG A 388 11.15 -0.12 11.75
N SER A 389 12.26 0.59 11.67
CA SER A 389 12.20 2.01 11.32
C SER A 389 13.52 2.53 10.79
N ARG A 390 13.45 3.64 10.07
CA ARG A 390 14.63 4.41 9.68
C ARG A 390 15.35 4.97 10.90
N ARG A 391 14.59 5.43 11.90
CA ARG A 391 15.11 5.84 13.21
C ARG A 391 15.98 4.75 13.85
N GLN A 392 15.54 3.49 13.80
CA GLN A 392 16.31 2.35 14.30
C GLN A 392 17.65 2.18 13.57
N PHE A 393 17.67 2.38 12.25
CA PHE A 393 18.90 2.37 11.47
C PHE A 393 19.87 3.47 11.94
N PHE A 394 19.39 4.72 12.01
CA PHE A 394 20.20 5.86 12.48
C PHE A 394 20.69 5.71 13.92
N GLN A 395 19.84 5.16 14.80
CA GLN A 395 20.22 4.84 16.18
C GLN A 395 21.32 3.78 16.22
N ALA A 396 21.20 2.71 15.42
CA ALA A 396 22.18 1.63 15.39
C ALA A 396 23.56 2.10 14.90
N ILE A 397 23.59 3.05 13.95
CA ILE A 397 24.84 3.64 13.46
C ILE A 397 25.36 4.81 14.30
N GLY A 398 24.68 5.16 15.41
CA GLY A 398 25.08 6.25 16.28
C GLY A 398 24.94 7.65 15.68
N ALA A 399 24.06 7.82 14.69
CA ALA A 399 23.85 9.07 13.95
C ALA A 399 22.41 9.59 14.08
N LEU A 400 21.80 9.41 15.25
CA LEU A 400 20.40 9.77 15.49
C LEU A 400 20.16 11.28 15.34
N ASP A 401 21.17 12.09 15.60
CA ASP A 401 21.19 13.54 15.37
C ASP A 401 21.04 13.93 13.89
N LEU A 402 21.49 13.07 12.97
CA LEU A 402 21.31 13.25 11.53
C LEU A 402 19.95 12.73 11.03
N TYR A 403 19.19 12.01 11.86
CA TYR A 403 17.88 11.52 11.48
C TYR A 403 16.89 12.68 11.40
N LYS A 404 16.62 13.12 10.17
CA LYS A 404 15.47 14.00 9.89
C LYS A 404 14.21 13.13 9.88
N GLU A 405 13.35 13.31 10.89
CA GLU A 405 11.98 12.80 10.84
C GLU A 405 11.31 13.30 9.56
N ASP A 406 10.39 12.50 9.02
CA ASP A 406 9.70 12.87 7.80
C ASP A 406 9.03 14.24 7.95
N GLU A 407 9.25 15.12 6.99
CA GLU A 407 8.33 16.24 6.77
C GLU A 407 6.90 15.69 6.74
N GLY A 408 6.14 16.00 7.79
CA GLY A 408 4.73 15.67 7.93
C GLY A 408 4.34 14.75 9.09
N LEU A 409 5.26 14.10 9.82
CA LEU A 409 4.87 13.11 10.83
C LEU A 409 5.81 13.12 12.05
N HIS A 410 5.50 13.94 13.04
CA HIS A 410 6.09 13.85 14.38
C HIS A 410 5.65 12.53 15.03
N SER A 411 6.53 11.54 15.08
CA SER A 411 6.29 10.34 15.87
C SER A 411 7.21 10.36 17.09
N ASN A 412 6.74 10.96 18.19
CA ASN A 412 7.32 10.75 19.51
C ASN A 412 7.08 9.29 19.93
N ARG A 413 7.94 8.36 19.49
CA ARG A 413 8.11 7.03 20.06
C ARG A 413 9.57 6.59 20.04
#